data_AF-A0A524LQE9-F1
#
_entry.id   AF-A0A524LQE9-F1
#
_cell.length_a   1.000
_cell.length_b   1.000
_cell.length_c   1.000
_cell.angle_alpha   90.00
_cell.angle_beta   90.00
_cell.angle_gamma   90.00
#
_symmetry.space_group_name_H-M   'P 1'
#
loop_
_entity.id
_entity.type
_entity.pdbx_description
1 polymer ?
#
loop_
_entity_poly.entity_id
_entity_poly.type
_entity_poly.pdbx_seq_one_letter_code
_entity_poly.pdbx_strand_id
1 'polypeptide(L)'
;MSVLKGQSIELWRMSSDAIREHFGLETPPEPKRVRVINTVDSLRIGGQYIPDLMELQITQDVVGNKLTLEGVILRECLFHALSTDLCDEAKHDVASEFARINLGKKDRDLWINEWKNIPSIRVRANLVYSSFDLMDWMHRLGGFKELDTLIHELECMSRYGKILNFEEYIEYMTQRIQDIVVGLTKTEVKIIDALRKEESASYRQVARKTGLSETWVSTRINQLQKRCVLAEYITIPFSRIGIKPFHVLLSGPSWDDPTRFIKDCPFLYNVQPILNGPWQVIARLTIPDNVDNIRSLDQMASILHRNGIAVDVAETYSVGQTNSFYHYNSNSNHWEIPWGALEGWGHRIQEESLDQLVERIDYPAKTTDSYIDLLDMQILELMQQGIGST
;
A
#
# COMPACT_ATOMS: atom_id res chain seq x y z
N MET A 1 35.26 17.63 -7.51
CA MET A 1 34.33 18.50 -8.29
C MET A 1 34.44 18.27 -9.79
N SER A 2 35.62 18.35 -10.43
CA SER A 2 35.75 18.12 -11.89
C SER A 2 35.31 16.71 -12.33
N VAL A 3 35.66 15.67 -11.55
CA VAL A 3 35.27 14.27 -11.83
C VAL A 3 33.75 14.08 -11.80
N LEU A 4 33.09 14.54 -10.72
CA LEU A 4 31.62 14.47 -10.59
C LEU A 4 30.92 15.20 -11.73
N LYS A 5 31.44 16.36 -12.16
CA LYS A 5 30.90 17.08 -13.31
C LYS A 5 31.02 16.26 -14.60
N GLY A 6 32.17 15.67 -14.87
CA GLY A 6 32.39 14.83 -16.04
C GLY A 6 31.43 13.64 -16.09
N GLN A 7 31.34 12.89 -14.99
CA GLN A 7 30.41 11.76 -14.83
C GLN A 7 28.95 12.20 -14.99
N SER A 8 28.57 13.34 -14.41
CA SER A 8 27.20 13.83 -14.50
C SER A 8 26.78 14.14 -15.94
N ILE A 9 27.68 14.73 -16.74
CA ILE A 9 27.41 15.04 -18.15
C ILE A 9 27.23 13.78 -18.97
N GLU A 10 28.10 12.78 -18.77
CA GLU A 10 28.02 11.49 -19.47
C GLU A 10 26.71 10.77 -19.16
N LEU A 11 26.38 10.62 -17.87
CA LEU A 11 25.13 10.00 -17.43
C LEU A 11 23.89 10.76 -17.93
N TRP A 12 23.94 12.10 -17.95
CA TRP A 12 22.83 12.92 -18.44
C TRP A 12 22.55 12.70 -19.93
N ARG A 13 23.61 12.59 -20.74
CA ARG A 13 23.48 12.29 -22.17
C ARG A 13 22.90 10.91 -22.40
N MET A 14 23.42 9.89 -21.72
CA MET A 14 22.90 8.53 -21.80
C MET A 14 21.42 8.47 -21.41
N SER A 15 21.04 9.11 -20.31
CA SER A 15 19.65 9.19 -19.87
C SER A 15 18.77 9.96 -20.84
N SER A 16 19.28 11.05 -21.42
CA SER A 16 18.55 11.87 -22.38
C SER A 16 18.26 11.11 -23.67
N ASP A 17 19.25 10.38 -24.17
CA ASP A 17 19.11 9.55 -25.36
C ASP A 17 18.10 8.41 -25.10
N ALA A 18 18.18 7.75 -23.95
CA ALA A 18 17.23 6.71 -23.56
C ALA A 18 15.78 7.24 -23.46
N ILE A 19 15.57 8.39 -22.84
CA ILE A 19 14.23 9.02 -22.72
C ILE A 19 13.69 9.41 -24.09
N ARG A 20 14.53 9.98 -24.96
CA ARG A 20 14.12 10.40 -26.31
C ARG A 20 13.79 9.20 -27.19
N GLU A 21 14.63 8.17 -27.16
CA GLU A 21 14.43 6.96 -27.97
C GLU A 21 13.19 6.19 -27.54
N HIS A 22 12.99 6.04 -26.22
CA HIS A 22 11.94 5.18 -25.69
C HIS A 22 10.59 5.88 -25.54
N PHE A 23 10.57 7.16 -25.15
CA PHE A 23 9.33 7.92 -24.91
C PHE A 23 9.07 9.02 -25.92
N GLY A 24 10.04 9.40 -26.75
CA GLY A 24 9.89 10.53 -27.67
C GLY A 24 9.84 11.89 -26.98
N LEU A 25 10.29 11.99 -25.73
CA LEU A 25 10.25 13.23 -24.94
C LEU A 25 11.52 14.06 -25.14
N GLU A 26 11.34 15.38 -25.19
CA GLU A 26 12.46 16.33 -25.19
C GLU A 26 13.00 16.48 -23.77
N THR A 27 14.31 16.32 -23.61
CA THR A 27 14.95 16.43 -22.30
C THR A 27 15.58 17.81 -22.08
N PRO A 28 15.65 18.28 -20.82
CA PRO A 28 16.39 19.49 -20.49
C PRO A 28 17.86 19.44 -20.93
N PRO A 29 18.49 20.60 -21.16
CA PRO A 29 19.90 20.66 -21.51
C PRO A 29 20.78 20.16 -20.36
N GLU A 30 21.99 19.67 -20.70
CA GLU A 30 22.93 19.11 -19.72
C GLU A 30 23.37 20.14 -18.65
N PRO A 31 23.63 19.70 -17.40
CA PRO A 31 24.10 20.59 -16.35
C PRO A 31 25.49 21.16 -16.69
N LYS A 32 25.59 22.50 -16.68
CA LYS A 32 26.87 23.22 -16.79
C LYS A 32 27.66 23.20 -15.49
N ARG A 33 26.97 23.04 -14.36
CA ARG A 33 27.55 23.05 -13.01
C ARG A 33 26.98 21.92 -12.17
N VAL A 34 27.81 21.39 -11.30
CA VAL A 34 27.40 20.44 -10.25
C VAL A 34 27.77 21.06 -8.92
N ARG A 35 26.80 21.21 -8.02
CA ARG A 35 26.97 21.81 -6.69
C ARG A 35 26.57 20.80 -5.62
N VAL A 36 27.38 20.68 -4.58
CA VAL A 36 27.00 19.91 -3.39
C VAL A 36 26.20 20.82 -2.45
N ILE A 37 25.04 20.37 -2.02
CA ILE A 37 24.12 21.06 -1.11
C ILE A 37 23.91 20.21 0.16
N ASN A 38 23.34 20.81 1.21
CA ASN A 38 22.95 20.03 2.38
C ASN A 38 21.69 19.22 2.07
N THR A 39 21.52 18.07 2.72
CA THR A 39 20.34 17.21 2.53
C THR A 39 19.03 17.94 2.86
N VAL A 40 19.05 18.85 3.85
CA VAL A 40 17.89 19.68 4.23
C VAL A 40 17.49 20.72 3.18
N ASP A 41 18.40 21.07 2.27
CA ASP A 41 18.15 22.04 1.20
C ASP A 41 17.60 21.35 -0.07
N SER A 42 17.58 20.01 -0.09
CA SER A 42 17.15 19.23 -1.24
C SER A 42 15.64 19.03 -1.25
N LEU A 43 14.97 19.36 -2.35
CA LEU A 43 13.53 19.12 -2.52
C LEU A 43 13.22 17.67 -2.87
N ARG A 44 14.20 16.93 -3.40
CA ARG A 44 14.06 15.54 -3.85
C ARG A 44 15.22 14.68 -3.33
N ILE A 45 15.01 13.37 -3.25
CA ILE A 45 16.00 12.41 -2.74
C ILE A 45 17.36 12.63 -3.43
N GLY A 46 18.42 12.82 -2.67
CA GLY A 46 19.77 12.87 -3.24
C GLY A 46 20.15 14.15 -3.99
N GLY A 47 19.22 14.99 -4.42
CA GLY A 47 19.52 16.21 -5.17
C GLY A 47 18.39 16.68 -6.08
N GLN A 48 18.65 17.70 -6.90
CA GLN A 48 17.71 18.27 -7.87
C GLN A 48 18.43 19.01 -9.01
N TYR A 49 17.82 19.08 -10.19
CA TYR A 49 18.26 19.92 -11.28
C TYR A 49 17.53 21.26 -11.29
N ILE A 50 18.25 22.35 -11.56
CA ILE A 50 17.70 23.69 -11.71
C ILE A 50 17.89 24.13 -13.17
N PRO A 51 16.84 24.02 -14.03
CA PRO A 51 16.95 24.34 -15.46
C PRO A 51 17.46 25.75 -15.74
N ASP A 52 16.96 26.76 -15.02
CA ASP A 52 17.32 28.17 -15.23
C ASP A 52 18.82 28.43 -15.03
N LEU A 53 19.44 27.69 -14.11
CA LEU A 53 20.87 27.80 -13.79
C LEU A 53 21.71 26.76 -14.54
N MET A 54 21.07 25.80 -15.19
CA MET A 54 21.69 24.58 -15.72
C MET A 54 22.61 23.94 -14.67
N GLU A 55 22.13 23.83 -13.43
CA GLU A 55 22.90 23.35 -12.28
C GLU A 55 22.27 22.08 -11.71
N LEU A 56 23.05 21.01 -11.62
CA LEU A 56 22.69 19.82 -10.87
C LEU A 56 23.18 19.98 -9.42
N GLN A 57 22.24 20.03 -8.48
CA GLN A 57 22.52 20.05 -7.06
C GLN A 57 22.45 18.62 -6.52
N ILE A 58 23.48 18.17 -5.80
CA ILE A 58 23.54 16.85 -5.19
C ILE A 58 23.82 16.96 -3.69
N THR A 59 23.31 16.03 -2.91
CA THR A 59 23.51 15.99 -1.46
C THR A 59 24.82 15.29 -1.08
N GLN A 60 25.21 15.41 0.19
CA GLN A 60 26.35 14.68 0.74
C GLN A 60 26.15 13.15 0.71
N ASP A 61 24.90 12.67 0.76
CA ASP A 61 24.60 11.23 0.70
C ASP A 61 24.94 10.63 -0.66
N VAL A 62 24.86 11.42 -1.75
CA VAL A 62 25.34 11.02 -3.09
C VAL A 62 26.87 10.98 -3.13
N VAL A 63 27.54 11.98 -2.56
CA VAL A 63 29.02 12.03 -2.49
C VAL A 63 29.57 10.88 -1.66
N GLY A 64 28.86 10.50 -0.59
CA GLY A 64 29.18 9.38 0.29
C GLY A 64 28.77 8.00 -0.22
N ASN A 65 28.24 7.88 -1.45
CA ASN A 65 27.74 6.63 -2.05
C ASN A 65 26.62 5.92 -1.24
N LYS A 66 25.88 6.64 -0.41
CA LYS A 66 24.62 6.12 0.16
C LYS A 66 23.49 6.14 -0.87
N LEU A 67 23.54 7.14 -1.75
CA LEU A 67 22.69 7.29 -2.93
C LEU A 67 23.56 7.33 -4.19
N THR A 68 23.02 6.85 -5.30
CA THR A 68 23.77 6.83 -6.56
C THR A 68 23.52 8.08 -7.38
N LEU A 69 24.61 8.66 -7.91
CA LEU A 69 24.53 9.81 -8.82
C LEU A 69 23.69 9.49 -10.06
N GLU A 70 23.83 8.27 -10.57
CA GLU A 70 23.04 7.77 -11.72
C GLU A 70 21.54 7.81 -11.44
N GLY A 71 21.09 7.38 -10.26
CA GLY A 71 19.67 7.40 -9.90
C GLY A 71 19.10 8.82 -9.86
N VAL A 72 19.86 9.76 -9.29
CA VAL A 72 19.48 11.19 -9.26
C VAL A 72 19.38 11.73 -10.69
N ILE A 73 20.34 11.43 -11.57
CA ILE A 73 20.34 11.92 -12.95
C ILE A 73 19.19 11.32 -13.75
N LEU A 74 18.97 10.00 -13.68
CA LEU A 74 17.85 9.34 -14.35
C LEU A 74 16.52 9.98 -13.95
N ARG A 75 16.32 10.21 -12.65
CA ARG A 75 15.11 10.88 -12.15
C ARG A 75 15.01 12.32 -12.66
N GLU A 76 16.04 13.14 -12.48
CA GLU A 76 15.95 14.56 -12.85
C GLU A 76 15.79 14.77 -14.37
N CYS A 77 16.43 13.93 -15.19
CA CYS A 77 16.24 13.95 -16.64
C CYS A 77 14.78 13.71 -17.02
N LEU A 78 14.14 12.65 -16.50
CA LEU A 78 12.75 12.35 -16.83
C LEU A 78 11.78 13.35 -16.18
N PHE A 79 12.00 13.72 -14.92
CA PHE A 79 11.17 14.69 -14.20
C PHE A 79 11.01 15.99 -15.01
N HIS A 80 12.09 16.50 -15.61
CA HIS A 80 12.06 17.74 -16.38
C HIS A 80 11.65 17.55 -17.85
N ALA A 81 11.63 16.31 -18.35
CA ALA A 81 11.12 15.99 -19.69
C ALA A 81 9.59 15.81 -19.72
N LEU A 82 8.99 15.45 -18.58
CA LEU A 82 7.54 15.31 -18.43
C LEU A 82 6.83 16.66 -18.46
N SER A 83 5.59 16.65 -18.96
CA SER A 83 4.76 17.83 -19.10
C SER A 83 4.63 18.67 -17.81
N THR A 84 4.48 19.98 -17.98
CA THR A 84 4.19 20.93 -16.91
C THR A 84 2.74 20.88 -16.42
N ASP A 85 1.85 20.21 -17.13
CA ASP A 85 0.44 20.03 -16.73
C ASP A 85 0.26 18.96 -15.65
N LEU A 86 1.32 18.18 -15.39
CA LEU A 86 1.36 17.18 -14.33
C LEU A 86 1.82 17.82 -13.02
N CYS A 87 1.20 17.42 -11.91
CA CYS A 87 1.68 17.82 -10.58
C CYS A 87 3.07 17.26 -10.28
N ASP A 88 3.79 17.90 -9.36
CA ASP A 88 5.17 17.53 -9.03
C ASP A 88 5.26 16.10 -8.48
N GLU A 89 4.25 15.62 -7.76
CA GLU A 89 4.19 14.25 -7.23
C GLU A 89 4.09 13.21 -8.35
N ALA A 90 3.25 13.44 -9.36
CA ALA A 90 3.15 12.57 -10.53
C ALA A 90 4.49 12.46 -11.26
N LYS A 91 5.13 13.60 -11.48
CA LYS A 91 6.45 13.67 -12.11
C LYS A 91 7.51 12.98 -11.26
N HIS A 92 7.47 13.17 -9.95
CA HIS A 92 8.42 12.57 -9.01
C HIS A 92 8.30 11.04 -8.99
N ASP A 93 7.10 10.50 -8.93
CA ASP A 93 6.88 9.06 -8.84
C ASP A 93 7.34 8.34 -10.11
N VAL A 94 6.90 8.84 -11.27
CA VAL A 94 7.25 8.29 -12.58
C VAL A 94 8.76 8.35 -12.80
N ALA A 95 9.37 9.49 -12.48
CA ALA A 95 10.80 9.66 -12.63
C ALA A 95 11.62 8.80 -11.64
N SER A 96 11.13 8.61 -10.42
CA SER A 96 11.81 7.78 -9.42
C SER A 96 11.68 6.29 -9.75
N GLU A 97 10.56 5.89 -10.35
CA GLU A 97 10.38 4.54 -10.87
C GLU A 97 11.27 4.27 -12.07
N PHE A 98 11.38 5.23 -12.99
CA PHE A 98 12.31 5.16 -14.11
C PHE A 98 13.76 4.95 -13.62
N ALA A 99 14.19 5.69 -12.60
CA ALA A 99 15.48 5.47 -11.97
C ALA A 99 15.60 4.05 -11.39
N ARG A 100 14.60 3.58 -10.61
CA ARG A 100 14.59 2.23 -10.02
C ARG A 100 14.79 1.14 -11.07
N ILE A 101 14.10 1.24 -12.21
CA ILE A 101 14.13 0.24 -13.29
C ILE A 101 15.50 0.19 -13.99
N ASN A 102 16.11 1.35 -14.24
CA ASN A 102 17.35 1.47 -15.00
C ASN A 102 18.62 1.26 -14.18
N LEU A 103 18.54 1.40 -12.85
CA LEU A 103 19.68 1.14 -11.97
C LEU A 103 20.06 -0.35 -11.91
N GLY A 104 21.37 -0.61 -11.80
CA GLY A 104 21.92 -1.92 -11.49
C GLY A 104 21.46 -2.41 -10.11
N LYS A 105 21.48 -3.73 -9.87
CA LYS A 105 20.89 -4.36 -8.68
C LYS A 105 21.30 -3.70 -7.35
N LYS A 106 22.61 -3.48 -7.15
CA LYS A 106 23.15 -2.88 -5.92
C LYS A 106 22.61 -1.47 -5.70
N ASP A 107 22.63 -0.66 -6.75
CA ASP A 107 22.25 0.75 -6.71
C ASP A 107 20.74 0.93 -6.63
N ARG A 108 19.99 0.01 -7.22
CA ARG A 108 18.55 -0.11 -7.08
C ARG A 108 18.14 -0.37 -5.63
N ASP A 109 18.83 -1.26 -4.92
CA ASP A 109 18.54 -1.54 -3.51
C ASP A 109 18.77 -0.30 -2.64
N LEU A 110 19.84 0.46 -2.90
CA LEU A 110 20.09 1.75 -2.23
C LEU A 110 18.98 2.77 -2.53
N TRP A 111 18.59 2.90 -3.80
CA TRP A 111 17.51 3.80 -4.23
C TRP A 111 16.18 3.46 -3.55
N ILE A 112 15.80 2.19 -3.52
CA ILE A 112 14.57 1.71 -2.87
C ILE A 112 14.56 2.04 -1.37
N ASN A 113 15.67 1.82 -0.69
CA ASN A 113 15.76 2.09 0.75
C ASN A 113 15.55 3.58 1.07
N GLU A 114 16.15 4.46 0.27
CA GLU A 114 16.00 5.90 0.45
C GLU A 114 14.62 6.39 0.03
N TRP A 115 14.02 5.80 -1.00
CA TRP A 115 12.67 6.14 -1.42
C TRP A 115 11.61 5.74 -0.38
N LYS A 116 11.78 4.59 0.27
CA LYS A 116 10.92 4.17 1.39
C LYS A 116 10.97 5.11 2.60
N ASN A 117 12.04 5.89 2.75
CA ASN A 117 12.18 6.85 3.84
C ASN A 117 11.41 8.15 3.59
N ILE A 118 10.87 8.37 2.38
CA ILE A 118 9.96 9.49 2.14
C ILE A 118 8.68 9.27 2.98
N PRO A 119 8.31 10.23 3.84
CA PRO A 119 7.11 10.10 4.67
C PRO A 119 5.86 10.08 3.78
N SER A 120 4.91 9.23 4.14
CA SER A 120 3.60 9.22 3.50
C SER A 120 2.86 10.54 3.76
N ILE A 121 2.11 11.02 2.77
CA ILE A 121 1.36 12.27 2.82
C ILE A 121 -0.12 11.95 2.95
N ARG A 122 -0.82 12.56 3.89
CA ARG A 122 -2.27 12.46 4.01
C ARG A 122 -2.91 13.42 3.00
N VAL A 123 -3.55 12.87 1.96
CA VAL A 123 -4.24 13.63 0.91
C VAL A 123 -5.64 14.04 1.37
N ARG A 124 -6.36 13.08 1.98
CA ARG A 124 -7.69 13.29 2.59
C ARG A 124 -7.78 12.53 3.90
N ALA A 125 -8.85 12.73 4.68
CA ALA A 125 -9.09 11.98 5.93
C ALA A 125 -8.98 10.46 5.73
N ASN A 126 -9.32 9.98 4.54
CA ASN A 126 -9.37 8.59 4.16
C ASN A 126 -8.29 8.12 3.17
N LEU A 127 -7.34 8.98 2.82
CA LEU A 127 -6.39 8.70 1.74
C LEU A 127 -4.99 9.10 2.17
N VAL A 128 -4.14 8.10 2.36
CA VAL A 128 -2.72 8.27 2.63
C VAL A 128 -1.95 7.83 1.40
N TYR A 129 -1.14 8.73 0.88
CA TYR A 129 -0.29 8.53 -0.28
C TYR A 129 1.13 8.19 0.15
N SER A 130 1.66 7.13 -0.42
CA SER A 130 3.07 6.74 -0.31
C SER A 130 3.62 6.58 -1.73
N SER A 131 4.52 7.48 -2.12
CA SER A 131 5.17 7.51 -3.43
C SER A 131 5.79 6.14 -3.80
N PHE A 132 6.56 5.57 -2.86
CA PHE A 132 7.18 4.26 -3.05
C PHE A 132 6.13 3.15 -3.17
N ASP A 133 5.18 3.05 -2.23
CA ASP A 133 4.25 1.93 -2.23
C ASP A 133 3.40 1.94 -3.50
N LEU A 134 2.90 3.11 -3.92
CA LEU A 134 2.11 3.25 -5.13
C LEU A 134 2.83 2.68 -6.36
N MET A 135 4.09 3.05 -6.57
CA MET A 135 4.90 2.58 -7.69
C MET A 135 5.37 1.12 -7.52
N ASP A 136 5.58 0.67 -6.28
CA ASP A 136 5.90 -0.73 -5.99
C ASP A 136 4.73 -1.67 -6.34
N TRP A 137 3.50 -1.28 -6.00
CA TRP A 137 2.29 -2.02 -6.38
C TRP A 137 2.14 -2.12 -7.89
N MET A 138 2.24 -1.00 -8.61
CA MET A 138 2.16 -0.97 -10.07
C MET A 138 3.18 -1.92 -10.70
N HIS A 139 4.44 -1.85 -10.27
CA HIS A 139 5.51 -2.69 -10.78
C HIS A 139 5.33 -4.16 -10.45
N ARG A 140 4.89 -4.50 -9.23
CA ARG A 140 4.68 -5.91 -8.83
C ARG A 140 3.56 -6.57 -9.62
N LEU A 141 2.50 -5.82 -9.90
CA LEU A 141 1.32 -6.34 -10.60
C LEU A 141 1.55 -6.47 -12.10
N GLY A 142 1.98 -5.39 -12.77
CA GLY A 142 2.10 -5.34 -14.24
C GLY A 142 3.54 -5.35 -14.78
N GLY A 143 4.55 -5.22 -13.91
CA GLY A 143 5.95 -5.26 -14.31
C GLY A 143 6.46 -3.97 -14.95
N PHE A 144 7.61 -4.06 -15.61
CA PHE A 144 8.30 -2.91 -16.21
C PHE A 144 7.50 -2.14 -17.26
N LYS A 145 6.62 -2.84 -17.99
CA LYS A 145 5.82 -2.24 -19.07
C LYS A 145 4.78 -1.24 -18.57
N GLU A 146 4.38 -1.32 -17.30
CA GLU A 146 3.38 -0.41 -16.76
C GLU A 146 3.87 1.03 -16.64
N LEU A 147 5.18 1.22 -16.43
CA LEU A 147 5.75 2.56 -16.43
C LEU A 147 5.63 3.21 -17.82
N ASP A 148 5.94 2.46 -18.88
CA ASP A 148 5.84 2.96 -20.26
C ASP A 148 4.41 3.37 -20.61
N THR A 149 3.46 2.49 -20.27
CA THR A 149 2.03 2.75 -20.46
C THR A 149 1.58 3.96 -19.63
N LEU A 150 2.02 4.08 -18.38
CA LEU A 150 1.70 5.22 -17.52
C LEU A 150 2.22 6.54 -18.10
N ILE A 151 3.50 6.59 -18.50
CA ILE A 151 4.08 7.79 -19.13
C ILE A 151 3.30 8.17 -20.38
N HIS A 152 2.97 7.20 -21.24
CA HIS A 152 2.20 7.47 -22.44
C HIS A 152 0.79 8.01 -22.11
N GLU A 153 0.12 7.47 -21.10
CA GLU A 153 -1.21 7.92 -20.69
C GLU A 153 -1.17 9.35 -20.11
N LEU A 154 -0.22 9.66 -19.23
CA LEU A 154 -0.05 11.00 -18.66
C LEU A 154 0.27 12.05 -19.73
N GLU A 155 1.15 11.73 -20.67
CA GLU A 155 1.48 12.60 -21.81
C GLU A 155 0.32 12.72 -22.79
N CYS A 156 -0.49 11.67 -22.98
CA CYS A 156 -1.75 11.78 -23.71
C CYS A 156 -2.70 12.77 -23.02
N MET A 157 -2.90 12.65 -21.71
CA MET A 157 -3.77 13.53 -20.94
C MET A 157 -3.34 15.00 -21.06
N SER A 158 -2.05 15.29 -20.88
CA SER A 158 -1.54 16.64 -21.06
C SER A 158 -1.74 17.16 -22.49
N ARG A 159 -1.50 16.36 -23.54
CA ARG A 159 -1.77 16.77 -24.93
C ARG A 159 -3.23 17.16 -25.19
N TYR A 160 -4.17 16.60 -24.43
CA TYR A 160 -5.59 16.97 -24.47
C TYR A 160 -5.96 18.10 -23.50
N GLY A 161 -4.99 18.72 -22.83
CA GLY A 161 -5.18 19.81 -21.88
C GLY A 161 -5.76 19.37 -20.54
N LYS A 162 -5.69 18.07 -20.20
CA LYS A 162 -6.07 17.58 -18.87
C LYS A 162 -4.93 17.87 -17.90
N ILE A 163 -5.16 18.85 -17.04
CA ILE A 163 -4.32 19.12 -15.87
C ILE A 163 -4.71 18.12 -14.79
N LEU A 164 -3.71 17.45 -14.21
CA LEU A 164 -3.89 16.54 -13.08
C LEU A 164 -3.30 17.21 -11.84
N ASN A 165 -4.18 17.69 -10.96
CA ASN A 165 -3.72 18.08 -9.63
C ASN A 165 -3.35 16.83 -8.81
N PHE A 166 -2.72 17.05 -7.65
CA PHE A 166 -2.22 15.95 -6.81
C PHE A 166 -3.32 14.95 -6.42
N GLU A 167 -4.50 15.43 -6.04
CA GLU A 167 -5.62 14.58 -5.62
C GLU A 167 -6.19 13.75 -6.79
N GLU A 168 -6.37 14.37 -7.96
CA GLU A 168 -6.80 13.70 -9.19
C GLU A 168 -5.78 12.65 -9.64
N TYR A 169 -4.48 12.93 -9.48
CA TYR A 169 -3.42 11.98 -9.78
C TYR A 169 -3.51 10.74 -8.88
N ILE A 170 -3.74 10.90 -7.57
CA ILE A 170 -3.88 9.74 -6.67
C ILE A 170 -5.12 8.91 -6.98
N GLU A 171 -6.25 9.56 -7.28
CA GLU A 171 -7.47 8.87 -7.70
C GLU A 171 -7.23 8.07 -8.99
N TYR A 172 -6.63 8.70 -9.99
CA TYR A 172 -6.27 8.05 -11.25
C TYR A 172 -5.34 6.85 -11.02
N MET A 173 -4.28 7.01 -10.23
CA MET A 173 -3.33 5.92 -9.94
C MET A 173 -3.98 4.78 -9.16
N THR A 174 -4.88 5.09 -8.22
CA THR A 174 -5.63 4.07 -7.48
C THR A 174 -6.49 3.24 -8.41
N GLN A 175 -7.24 3.89 -9.31
CA GLN A 175 -8.06 3.22 -10.32
C GLN A 175 -7.18 2.40 -11.27
N ARG A 176 -6.11 3.00 -11.78
CA ARG A 176 -5.17 2.35 -12.70
C ARG A 176 -4.59 1.07 -12.11
N ILE A 177 -4.14 1.08 -10.85
CA ILE A 177 -3.59 -0.10 -10.17
C ILE A 177 -4.64 -1.21 -10.05
N GLN A 178 -5.91 -0.86 -9.78
CA GLN A 178 -7.01 -1.83 -9.73
C GLN A 178 -7.32 -2.43 -11.10
N ASP A 179 -7.10 -1.67 -12.17
CA ASP A 179 -7.36 -2.08 -13.55
C ASP A 179 -6.20 -2.87 -14.18
N ILE A 180 -5.06 -3.03 -13.48
CA ILE A 180 -3.94 -3.84 -13.97
C ILE A 180 -4.36 -5.30 -14.13
N VAL A 181 -4.46 -5.74 -15.38
CA VAL A 181 -4.72 -7.14 -15.70
C VAL A 181 -3.45 -7.96 -15.53
N VAL A 182 -3.37 -8.68 -14.42
CA VAL A 182 -2.23 -9.57 -14.12
C VAL A 182 -2.21 -10.74 -15.12
N GLY A 183 -1.20 -10.76 -15.99
CA GLY A 183 -0.93 -11.91 -16.85
C GLY A 183 -0.51 -13.14 -16.04
N LEU A 184 -1.31 -14.23 -16.15
CA LEU A 184 -1.02 -15.53 -15.55
C LEU A 184 -0.70 -16.56 -16.64
N THR A 185 0.42 -17.26 -16.45
CA THR A 185 0.77 -18.40 -17.30
C THR A 185 -0.14 -19.60 -17.01
N LYS A 186 -0.28 -20.51 -17.99
CA LYS A 186 -1.03 -21.77 -17.80
C LYS A 186 -0.54 -22.58 -16.58
N THR A 187 0.75 -22.50 -16.28
CA THR A 187 1.37 -23.16 -15.13
C THR A 187 0.95 -22.51 -13.81
N GLU A 188 0.94 -21.19 -13.73
CA GLU A 188 0.49 -20.45 -12.54
C GLU A 188 -1.00 -20.69 -12.28
N VAL A 189 -1.84 -20.70 -13.31
CA VAL A 189 -3.27 -21.01 -13.19
C VAL A 189 -3.48 -22.41 -12.58
N LYS A 190 -2.72 -23.42 -13.02
CA LYS A 190 -2.79 -24.78 -12.45
C LYS A 190 -2.40 -24.82 -10.97
N ILE A 191 -1.37 -24.07 -10.58
CA ILE A 191 -0.94 -23.97 -9.17
C ILE A 191 -2.02 -23.32 -8.33
N ILE A 192 -2.57 -22.19 -8.80
CA ILE A 192 -3.64 -21.46 -8.10
C ILE A 192 -4.89 -22.34 -7.96
N ASP A 193 -5.30 -23.03 -9.02
CA ASP A 193 -6.45 -23.94 -8.98
C ASP A 193 -6.23 -25.11 -7.99
N ALA A 194 -5.00 -25.64 -7.90
CA ALA A 194 -4.67 -26.68 -6.93
C ALA A 194 -4.74 -26.17 -5.48
N LEU A 195 -4.28 -24.95 -5.22
CA LEU A 195 -4.33 -24.30 -3.89
C LEU A 195 -5.77 -23.90 -3.50
N ARG A 196 -6.57 -23.39 -4.44
CA ARG A 196 -7.98 -23.05 -4.17
C ARG A 196 -8.83 -24.26 -3.77
N LYS A 197 -8.48 -25.45 -4.26
CA LYS A 197 -9.16 -26.70 -3.91
C LYS A 197 -8.72 -27.27 -2.57
N GLU A 198 -7.50 -26.96 -2.13
CA GLU A 198 -6.93 -27.44 -0.87
C GLU A 198 -5.90 -26.41 -0.41
N GLU A 199 -6.34 -25.43 0.38
CA GLU A 199 -5.55 -24.26 0.76
C GLU A 199 -4.31 -24.63 1.57
N SER A 200 -4.40 -25.69 2.37
CA SER A 200 -3.30 -26.22 3.19
C SER A 200 -2.38 -27.20 2.45
N ALA A 201 -2.49 -27.32 1.12
CA ALA A 201 -1.67 -28.26 0.35
C ALA A 201 -0.18 -27.87 0.38
N SER A 202 0.67 -28.81 0.78
CA SER A 202 2.12 -28.65 0.70
C SER A 202 2.61 -28.55 -0.76
N TYR A 203 3.79 -27.97 -0.97
CA TYR A 203 4.39 -27.84 -2.30
C TYR A 203 4.50 -29.18 -3.04
N ARG A 204 4.81 -30.27 -2.32
CA ARG A 204 4.84 -31.63 -2.86
C ARG A 204 3.48 -32.12 -3.34
N GLN A 205 2.40 -31.82 -2.60
CA GLN A 205 1.03 -32.19 -3.00
C GLN A 205 0.59 -31.40 -4.24
N VAL A 206 0.87 -30.09 -4.27
CA VAL A 206 0.59 -29.23 -5.43
C VAL A 206 1.38 -29.70 -6.65
N ALA A 207 2.66 -30.03 -6.50
CA ALA A 207 3.51 -30.60 -7.56
C ALA A 207 2.91 -31.87 -8.15
N ARG A 208 2.46 -32.81 -7.29
CA ARG A 208 1.80 -34.05 -7.74
C ARG A 208 0.50 -33.78 -8.51
N LYS A 209 -0.33 -32.84 -8.05
CA LYS A 209 -1.61 -32.49 -8.71
C LYS A 209 -1.39 -31.79 -10.06
N THR A 210 -0.34 -30.99 -10.17
CA THR A 210 -0.07 -30.15 -11.36
C THR A 210 0.85 -30.81 -12.38
N GLY A 211 1.56 -31.88 -12.01
CA GLY A 211 2.56 -32.55 -12.84
C GLY A 211 3.87 -31.75 -12.96
N LEU A 212 4.18 -30.93 -11.96
CA LEU A 212 5.36 -30.07 -11.92
C LEU A 212 6.36 -30.59 -10.88
N SER A 213 7.61 -30.11 -10.91
CA SER A 213 8.55 -30.36 -9.82
C SER A 213 8.23 -29.49 -8.60
N GLU A 214 8.51 -30.00 -7.41
CA GLU A 214 8.30 -29.28 -6.15
C GLU A 214 9.08 -27.97 -6.08
N THR A 215 10.35 -27.97 -6.54
CA THR A 215 11.19 -26.78 -6.60
C THR A 215 10.61 -25.70 -7.52
N TRP A 216 10.01 -26.10 -8.64
CA TRP A 216 9.37 -25.18 -9.56
C TRP A 216 8.08 -24.61 -8.98
N VAL A 217 7.26 -25.43 -8.33
CA VAL A 217 6.06 -24.98 -7.61
C VAL A 217 6.41 -23.96 -6.53
N SER A 218 7.39 -24.27 -5.68
CA SER A 218 7.86 -23.35 -4.63
C SER A 218 8.33 -22.02 -5.22
N THR A 219 9.14 -22.07 -6.28
CA THR A 219 9.61 -20.86 -6.98
C THR A 219 8.46 -20.03 -7.52
N ARG A 220 7.46 -20.68 -8.13
CA ARG A 220 6.30 -20.00 -8.73
C ARG A 220 5.35 -19.41 -7.69
N ILE A 221 5.11 -20.11 -6.58
CA ILE A 221 4.32 -19.59 -5.46
C ILE A 221 5.00 -18.33 -4.89
N ASN A 222 6.31 -18.40 -4.62
CA ASN A 222 7.08 -17.24 -4.14
C ASN A 222 7.03 -16.06 -5.13
N GLN A 223 7.04 -16.32 -6.44
CA GLN A 223 6.88 -15.28 -7.45
C GLN A 223 5.47 -14.67 -7.44
N LEU A 224 4.42 -15.48 -7.35
CA LEU A 224 3.03 -15.01 -7.26
C LEU A 224 2.81 -14.18 -5.98
N GLN A 225 3.40 -14.58 -4.86
CA GLN A 225 3.37 -13.82 -3.61
C GLN A 225 4.12 -12.49 -3.72
N LYS A 226 5.32 -12.48 -4.31
CA LYS A 226 6.08 -11.24 -4.55
C LYS A 226 5.33 -10.25 -5.45
N ARG A 227 4.59 -10.76 -6.44
CA ARG A 227 3.73 -9.99 -7.34
C ARG A 227 2.38 -9.58 -6.73
N CYS A 228 2.12 -9.92 -5.47
CA CYS A 228 0.85 -9.67 -4.79
C CYS A 228 -0.37 -10.34 -5.47
N VAL A 229 -0.14 -11.38 -6.28
CA VAL A 229 -1.20 -12.16 -6.96
C VAL A 229 -1.76 -13.23 -6.04
N LEU A 230 -0.90 -13.81 -5.21
CA LEU A 230 -1.25 -14.78 -4.19
C LEU A 230 -0.91 -14.18 -2.84
N ALA A 231 -1.91 -14.02 -1.98
CA ALA A 231 -1.73 -13.62 -0.60
C ALA A 231 -2.19 -14.76 0.31
N GLU A 232 -1.37 -15.08 1.30
CA GLU A 232 -1.73 -16.03 2.34
C GLU A 232 -2.22 -15.24 3.55
N TYR A 233 -3.47 -15.49 3.96
CA TYR A 233 -4.04 -14.91 5.16
C TYR A 233 -4.25 -16.03 6.17
N ILE A 234 -3.35 -16.11 7.15
CA ILE A 234 -3.54 -17.02 8.28
C ILE A 234 -4.52 -16.35 9.25
N THR A 235 -5.73 -16.88 9.33
CA THR A 235 -6.74 -16.41 10.29
C THR A 235 -6.83 -17.39 11.45
N ILE A 236 -6.59 -16.90 12.66
CA ILE A 236 -6.87 -17.66 13.89
C ILE A 236 -8.28 -17.27 14.34
N PRO A 237 -9.17 -18.23 14.65
CA PRO A 237 -10.45 -17.92 15.26
C PRO A 237 -10.22 -17.37 16.67
N PHE A 238 -10.16 -16.05 16.81
CA PHE A 238 -9.88 -15.34 18.07
C PHE A 238 -10.78 -15.76 19.22
N SER A 239 -12.03 -16.08 18.93
CA SER A 239 -12.99 -16.61 19.90
C SER A 239 -12.57 -17.93 20.57
N ARG A 240 -11.70 -18.73 19.93
CA ARG A 240 -11.19 -19.99 20.51
C ARG A 240 -10.00 -19.80 21.45
N ILE A 241 -9.40 -18.62 21.46
CA ILE A 241 -8.23 -18.29 22.28
C ILE A 241 -8.52 -17.12 23.24
N GLY A 242 -9.79 -16.87 23.55
CA GLY A 242 -10.18 -15.81 24.47
C GLY A 242 -9.81 -14.41 23.98
N ILE A 243 -9.89 -14.14 22.67
CA ILE A 243 -9.71 -12.80 22.10
C ILE A 243 -11.04 -12.33 21.52
N LYS A 244 -11.46 -11.12 21.91
CA LYS A 244 -12.65 -10.43 21.42
C LYS A 244 -12.27 -9.32 20.44
N PRO A 245 -12.74 -9.37 19.19
CA PRO A 245 -12.52 -8.27 18.27
C PRO A 245 -13.57 -7.17 18.46
N PHE A 246 -13.16 -5.91 18.28
CA PHE A 246 -14.00 -4.73 18.38
C PHE A 246 -13.79 -3.84 17.16
N HIS A 247 -14.87 -3.28 16.64
CA HIS A 247 -14.82 -2.13 15.75
C HIS A 247 -14.92 -0.87 16.59
N VAL A 248 -13.97 0.04 16.37
CA VAL A 248 -13.90 1.35 17.00
C VAL A 248 -14.00 2.38 15.88
N LEU A 249 -15.17 2.98 15.75
CA LEU A 249 -15.40 4.08 14.83
C LEU A 249 -14.88 5.36 15.46
N LEU A 250 -14.11 6.15 14.72
CA LEU A 250 -13.53 7.41 15.19
C LEU A 250 -13.83 8.54 14.20
N SER A 251 -14.12 9.72 14.76
CA SER A 251 -14.28 10.95 14.01
C SER A 251 -13.78 12.13 14.84
N GLY A 252 -12.83 12.89 14.29
CA GLY A 252 -12.31 14.11 14.89
C GLY A 252 -12.56 15.34 14.00
N PRO A 253 -12.04 16.50 14.40
CA PRO A 253 -11.99 17.68 13.53
C PRO A 253 -11.31 17.36 12.19
N SER A 254 -11.70 18.04 11.11
CA SER A 254 -11.19 17.77 9.75
C SER A 254 -9.66 17.91 9.59
N TRP A 255 -9.02 18.64 10.49
CA TRP A 255 -7.58 18.86 10.53
C TRP A 255 -6.83 17.88 11.44
N ASP A 256 -7.54 17.01 12.17
CA ASP A 256 -6.96 16.07 13.11
C ASP A 256 -7.07 14.64 12.60
N ASP A 257 -6.04 13.83 12.84
CA ASP A 257 -6.02 12.42 12.49
C ASP A 257 -6.41 11.60 13.72
N PRO A 258 -7.65 11.08 13.80
CA PRO A 258 -8.10 10.34 14.98
C PRO A 258 -7.32 9.04 15.20
N THR A 259 -6.60 8.53 14.20
CA THR A 259 -5.77 7.32 14.37
C THR A 259 -4.64 7.52 15.37
N ARG A 260 -4.20 8.76 15.60
CA ARG A 260 -3.11 9.06 16.55
C ARG A 260 -3.41 8.63 17.99
N PHE A 261 -4.69 8.50 18.33
CA PHE A 261 -5.11 8.12 19.68
C PHE A 261 -5.06 6.60 19.92
N ILE A 262 -5.01 5.82 18.85
CA ILE A 262 -5.08 4.36 18.90
C ILE A 262 -3.87 3.68 18.25
N LYS A 263 -3.03 4.41 17.50
CA LYS A 263 -1.90 3.86 16.74
C LYS A 263 -0.90 3.07 17.60
N ASP A 264 -0.75 3.46 18.87
CA ASP A 264 0.18 2.85 19.81
C ASP A 264 -0.52 1.79 20.70
N CYS A 265 -1.79 1.47 20.41
CA CYS A 265 -2.52 0.44 21.13
C CYS A 265 -1.97 -0.95 20.73
N PRO A 266 -1.51 -1.77 21.69
CA PRO A 266 -0.95 -3.10 21.39
C PRO A 266 -1.98 -4.07 20.83
N PHE A 267 -3.28 -3.78 21.01
CA PHE A 267 -4.38 -4.57 20.49
C PHE A 267 -4.91 -4.06 19.16
N LEU A 268 -4.29 -3.04 18.55
CA LEU A 268 -4.70 -2.54 17.25
C LEU A 268 -4.35 -3.55 16.14
N TYR A 269 -5.37 -4.13 15.53
CA TYR A 269 -5.24 -5.12 14.47
C TYR A 269 -5.25 -4.49 13.08
N ASN A 270 -6.12 -3.51 12.85
CA ASN A 270 -6.27 -2.86 11.55
C ASN A 270 -6.88 -1.47 11.71
N VAL A 271 -6.56 -0.57 10.80
CA VAL A 271 -7.19 0.75 10.68
C VAL A 271 -7.58 0.94 9.24
N GLN A 272 -8.86 1.18 9.00
CA GLN A 272 -9.36 1.51 7.68
C GLN A 272 -10.01 2.88 7.73
N PRO A 273 -9.75 3.70 6.72
CA PRO A 273 -10.50 4.93 6.60
C PRO A 273 -11.92 4.65 6.09
N ILE A 274 -12.87 5.46 6.52
CA ILE A 274 -14.26 5.41 6.05
C ILE A 274 -14.44 6.48 4.97
N LEU A 275 -14.97 6.07 3.82
CA LEU A 275 -15.06 6.97 2.65
C LEU A 275 -16.17 8.01 2.77
N ASN A 276 -17.30 7.64 3.39
CA ASN A 276 -18.50 8.47 3.46
C ASN A 276 -19.18 8.34 4.83
N GLY A 277 -19.85 9.41 5.25
CA GLY A 277 -20.61 9.46 6.50
C GLY A 277 -19.94 10.30 7.59
N PRO A 278 -20.45 10.24 8.83
CA PRO A 278 -19.96 11.06 9.94
C PRO A 278 -18.64 10.56 10.54
N TRP A 279 -18.22 9.34 10.19
CA TRP A 279 -17.03 8.68 10.71
C TRP A 279 -15.86 8.82 9.74
N GLN A 280 -14.65 9.01 10.27
CA GLN A 280 -13.44 9.15 9.47
C GLN A 280 -12.67 7.82 9.38
N VAL A 281 -12.71 7.02 10.44
CA VAL A 281 -11.89 5.81 10.59
C VAL A 281 -12.70 4.72 11.26
N ILE A 282 -12.52 3.48 10.80
CA ILE A 282 -12.84 2.25 11.54
C ILE A 282 -11.54 1.56 11.94
N ALA A 283 -11.29 1.51 13.23
CA ALA A 283 -10.22 0.72 13.80
C ALA A 283 -10.76 -0.63 14.27
N ARG A 284 -9.94 -1.66 14.15
CA ARG A 284 -10.24 -3.01 14.63
C ARG A 284 -9.28 -3.30 15.76
N LEU A 285 -9.82 -3.47 16.96
CA LEU A 285 -9.05 -3.89 18.14
C LEU A 285 -9.29 -5.38 18.38
N THR A 286 -8.29 -6.11 18.82
CA THR A 286 -8.37 -7.55 19.13
C THR A 286 -7.87 -7.74 20.55
N ILE A 287 -8.81 -7.72 21.49
CA ILE A 287 -8.55 -7.53 22.92
C ILE A 287 -8.75 -8.86 23.65
N PRO A 288 -7.82 -9.29 24.53
CA PRO A 288 -8.03 -10.47 25.36
C PRO A 288 -9.28 -10.32 26.22
N ASP A 289 -10.09 -11.39 26.29
CA ASP A 289 -11.36 -11.45 27.01
C ASP A 289 -11.13 -11.46 28.53
N ASN A 290 -10.84 -10.26 29.04
CA ASN A 290 -10.65 -9.97 30.45
C ASN A 290 -11.43 -8.70 30.78
N VAL A 291 -12.15 -8.73 31.91
CA VAL A 291 -13.00 -7.63 32.38
C VAL A 291 -12.26 -6.30 32.47
N ASP A 292 -10.99 -6.28 32.87
CA ASP A 292 -10.20 -5.06 33.00
C ASP A 292 -9.82 -4.47 31.63
N ASN A 293 -9.59 -5.32 30.63
CA ASN A 293 -9.37 -4.86 29.26
C ASN A 293 -10.64 -4.25 28.65
N ILE A 294 -11.79 -4.89 28.87
CA ILE A 294 -13.09 -4.36 28.41
C ILE A 294 -13.37 -3.00 29.09
N ARG A 295 -13.15 -2.90 30.40
CA ARG A 295 -13.28 -1.62 31.11
C ARG A 295 -12.32 -0.56 30.58
N SER A 296 -11.09 -0.93 30.21
CA SER A 296 -10.12 0.00 29.65
C SER A 296 -10.55 0.54 28.29
N LEU A 297 -11.21 -0.29 27.47
CA LEU A 297 -11.81 0.12 26.20
C LEU A 297 -12.95 1.15 26.42
N ASP A 298 -13.84 0.91 27.38
CA ASP A 298 -14.90 1.86 27.74
C ASP A 298 -14.35 3.19 28.28
N GLN A 299 -13.27 3.12 29.08
CA GLN A 299 -12.56 4.29 29.57
C GLN A 299 -11.92 5.08 28.43
N MET A 300 -11.27 4.39 27.48
CA MET A 300 -10.71 5.02 26.28
C MET A 300 -11.79 5.76 25.50
N ALA A 301 -12.93 5.11 25.23
CA ALA A 301 -14.05 5.75 24.53
C ALA A 301 -14.56 6.99 25.28
N SER A 302 -14.70 6.88 26.60
CA SER A 302 -15.10 8.01 27.46
C SER A 302 -14.12 9.18 27.41
N ILE A 303 -12.81 8.91 27.40
CA ILE A 303 -11.75 9.93 27.33
C ILE A 303 -11.77 10.62 25.96
N LEU A 304 -11.88 9.85 24.87
CA LEU A 304 -11.93 10.38 23.51
C LEU A 304 -13.15 11.30 23.32
N HIS A 305 -14.31 10.84 23.79
CA HIS A 305 -15.54 11.64 23.74
C HIS A 305 -15.41 12.97 24.48
N ARG A 306 -14.81 12.98 25.68
CA ARG A 306 -14.57 14.21 26.45
C ARG A 306 -13.60 15.18 25.77
N ASN A 307 -12.70 14.67 24.94
CA ASN A 307 -11.75 15.47 24.18
C ASN A 307 -12.27 15.91 22.80
N GLY A 308 -13.58 15.74 22.54
CA GLY A 308 -14.21 16.17 21.29
C GLY A 308 -13.99 15.21 20.11
N ILE A 309 -13.56 13.98 20.37
CA ILE A 309 -13.47 12.92 19.36
C ILE A 309 -14.72 12.05 19.46
N ALA A 310 -15.52 12.04 18.41
CA ALA A 310 -16.64 11.11 18.30
C ALA A 310 -16.06 9.69 18.23
N VAL A 311 -16.56 8.81 19.09
CA VAL A 311 -16.14 7.42 19.17
C VAL A 311 -17.36 6.54 19.39
N ASP A 312 -17.43 5.44 18.65
CA ASP A 312 -18.40 4.37 18.86
C ASP A 312 -17.68 3.02 18.83
N VAL A 313 -18.09 2.13 19.72
CA VAL A 313 -17.41 0.85 19.97
C VAL A 313 -18.42 -0.27 19.88
N ALA A 314 -18.19 -1.20 18.95
CA ALA A 314 -19.02 -2.37 18.75
C ALA A 314 -18.17 -3.64 18.80
N GLU A 315 -18.56 -4.60 19.63
CA GLU A 315 -18.00 -5.95 19.57
C GLU A 315 -18.34 -6.57 18.20
N THR A 316 -17.35 -7.15 17.56
CA THR A 316 -17.52 -7.97 16.34
C THR A 316 -17.00 -9.37 16.65
N TYR A 317 -17.42 -10.35 15.88
CA TYR A 317 -16.91 -11.72 16.00
C TYR A 317 -16.27 -12.24 14.71
N SER A 318 -16.30 -11.42 13.65
CA SER A 318 -15.56 -11.69 12.42
C SER A 318 -14.23 -10.96 12.44
N VAL A 319 -13.17 -11.72 12.11
CA VAL A 319 -11.84 -11.20 11.87
C VAL A 319 -11.53 -11.38 10.40
N GLY A 320 -11.05 -10.32 9.74
CA GLY A 320 -10.67 -10.34 8.32
C GLY A 320 -11.41 -9.30 7.46
N GLN A 321 -11.01 -9.17 6.20
CA GLN A 321 -11.78 -8.45 5.19
C GLN A 321 -12.69 -9.45 4.46
N THR A 322 -13.99 -9.44 4.76
CA THR A 322 -14.98 -10.04 3.86
C THR A 322 -15.38 -8.99 2.83
N ASN A 323 -14.63 -8.90 1.74
CA ASN A 323 -15.08 -8.15 0.57
C ASN A 323 -16.20 -8.95 -0.10
N SER A 324 -17.45 -8.55 0.12
CA SER A 324 -18.62 -9.20 -0.48
C SER A 324 -18.94 -8.56 -1.82
N PHE A 325 -18.57 -9.20 -2.94
CA PHE A 325 -18.89 -8.75 -4.31
C PHE A 325 -20.29 -9.14 -4.79
N TYR A 326 -21.16 -9.58 -3.87
CA TYR A 326 -22.47 -10.18 -4.21
C TYR A 326 -23.38 -9.24 -5.00
N HIS A 327 -23.22 -7.94 -4.79
CA HIS A 327 -23.99 -6.89 -5.44
C HIS A 327 -23.16 -6.06 -6.42
N TYR A 328 -21.93 -6.47 -6.74
CA TYR A 328 -21.12 -5.76 -7.74
C TYR A 328 -21.50 -6.23 -9.14
N ASN A 329 -22.05 -5.35 -9.96
CA ASN A 329 -22.37 -5.65 -11.36
C ASN A 329 -21.15 -5.35 -12.22
N SER A 330 -20.50 -6.40 -12.73
CA SER A 330 -19.30 -6.28 -13.55
C SER A 330 -19.53 -5.72 -14.96
N ASN A 331 -20.79 -5.66 -15.43
CA ASN A 331 -21.10 -5.09 -16.74
C ASN A 331 -21.26 -3.56 -16.67
N SER A 332 -21.74 -3.06 -15.54
CA SER A 332 -21.96 -1.64 -15.32
C SER A 332 -20.94 -0.98 -14.39
N ASN A 333 -19.99 -1.77 -13.86
CA ASN A 333 -18.92 -1.34 -12.95
C ASN A 333 -19.44 -0.56 -11.73
N HIS A 334 -20.58 -0.97 -11.18
CA HIS A 334 -21.14 -0.35 -9.98
C HIS A 334 -21.74 -1.37 -9.01
N TRP A 335 -21.85 -0.97 -7.76
CA TRP A 335 -22.51 -1.73 -6.71
C TRP A 335 -24.03 -1.52 -6.79
N GLU A 336 -24.76 -2.57 -7.15
CA GLU A 336 -26.22 -2.67 -7.12
C GLU A 336 -26.71 -3.16 -5.75
N ILE A 337 -26.25 -2.51 -4.69
CA ILE A 337 -26.68 -2.86 -3.34
C ILE A 337 -28.10 -2.32 -3.15
N PRO A 338 -29.11 -3.16 -2.85
CA PRO A 338 -30.49 -2.71 -2.73
C PRO A 338 -30.71 -2.07 -1.35
N TRP A 339 -30.11 -0.90 -1.12
CA TRP A 339 -30.05 -0.23 0.19
C TRP A 339 -31.43 -0.08 0.85
N GLY A 340 -32.46 0.31 0.10
CA GLY A 340 -33.82 0.44 0.63
C GLY A 340 -34.46 -0.90 1.02
N ALA A 341 -34.12 -1.99 0.32
CA ALA A 341 -34.57 -3.32 0.71
C ALA A 341 -33.81 -3.81 1.95
N LEU A 342 -32.50 -3.54 2.04
CA LEU A 342 -31.68 -3.86 3.21
C LEU A 342 -32.14 -3.08 4.45
N GLU A 343 -32.49 -1.81 4.30
CA GLU A 343 -33.07 -0.99 5.37
C GLU A 343 -34.43 -1.54 5.79
N GLY A 344 -35.30 -1.87 4.84
CA GLY A 344 -36.60 -2.50 5.12
C GLY A 344 -36.45 -3.86 5.81
N TRP A 345 -35.47 -4.68 5.40
CA TRP A 345 -35.14 -5.94 6.06
C TRP A 345 -34.55 -5.70 7.44
N GLY A 346 -33.70 -4.68 7.62
CA GLY A 346 -33.16 -4.29 8.91
C GLY A 346 -34.26 -3.91 9.89
N HIS A 347 -35.18 -3.02 9.47
CA HIS A 347 -36.36 -2.66 10.26
C HIS A 347 -37.19 -3.88 10.62
N ARG A 348 -37.47 -4.73 9.63
CA ARG A 348 -38.26 -5.94 9.84
C ARG A 348 -37.58 -6.93 10.79
N ILE A 349 -36.27 -7.13 10.66
CA ILE A 349 -35.48 -7.96 11.57
C ILE A 349 -35.61 -7.44 13.01
N GLN A 350 -35.56 -6.13 13.20
CA GLN A 350 -35.67 -5.48 14.50
C GLN A 350 -37.09 -5.54 15.08
N GLU A 351 -38.11 -5.18 14.28
CA GLU A 351 -39.52 -5.13 14.70
C GLU A 351 -40.10 -6.52 14.96
N GLU A 352 -39.77 -7.49 14.12
CA GLU A 352 -40.29 -8.86 14.22
C GLU A 352 -39.37 -9.76 15.08
N SER A 353 -38.29 -9.22 15.66
CA SER A 353 -37.27 -9.99 16.41
C SER A 353 -36.74 -11.20 15.65
N LEU A 354 -36.60 -11.08 14.31
CA LEU A 354 -36.09 -12.14 13.45
C LEU A 354 -34.57 -12.30 13.58
N ASP A 355 -33.90 -11.38 14.29
CA ASP A 355 -32.50 -11.49 14.68
C ASP A 355 -32.22 -12.80 15.45
N GLN A 356 -33.24 -13.37 16.08
CA GLN A 356 -33.18 -14.67 16.77
C GLN A 356 -33.22 -15.88 15.81
N LEU A 357 -33.74 -15.72 14.59
CA LEU A 357 -33.88 -16.79 13.59
C LEU A 357 -32.73 -16.82 12.60
N VAL A 358 -32.03 -15.69 12.42
CA VAL A 358 -30.79 -15.66 11.66
C VAL A 358 -29.72 -16.23 12.58
N GLU A 359 -29.25 -17.45 12.25
CA GLU A 359 -28.10 -18.04 12.93
C GLU A 359 -26.94 -17.04 12.78
N ARG A 360 -26.57 -16.39 13.88
CA ARG A 360 -25.48 -15.41 13.88
C ARG A 360 -24.22 -16.16 13.45
N ILE A 361 -23.75 -15.84 12.24
CA ILE A 361 -22.50 -16.34 11.64
C ILE A 361 -21.31 -16.04 12.58
N ASP A 362 -21.53 -15.11 13.48
CA ASP A 362 -20.67 -14.47 14.44
C ASP A 362 -20.66 -15.13 15.83
N TYR A 363 -21.56 -16.06 16.21
CA TYR A 363 -21.42 -16.73 17.50
C TYR A 363 -20.43 -17.90 17.45
N PRO A 364 -19.39 -17.93 18.30
CA PRO A 364 -18.51 -19.10 18.37
C PRO A 364 -19.31 -20.30 18.88
N ALA A 365 -19.34 -21.38 18.11
CA ALA A 365 -20.01 -22.64 18.48
C ALA A 365 -19.52 -23.21 19.84
N LYS A 366 -18.33 -22.80 20.31
CA LYS A 366 -17.79 -23.01 21.66
C LYS A 366 -16.87 -21.86 22.05
N THR A 367 -17.22 -21.12 23.10
CA THR A 367 -16.24 -20.34 23.88
C THR A 367 -15.37 -21.33 24.65
N THR A 368 -14.06 -21.15 24.60
CA THR A 368 -13.12 -21.97 25.40
C THR A 368 -12.94 -21.33 26.78
N ASP A 369 -12.77 -22.14 27.82
CA ASP A 369 -12.36 -21.66 29.16
C ASP A 369 -10.85 -21.34 29.22
N SER A 370 -10.19 -21.28 28.05
CA SER A 370 -8.77 -21.04 27.91
C SER A 370 -8.50 -19.54 27.88
N TYR A 371 -7.79 -19.05 28.89
CA TYR A 371 -7.34 -17.66 28.97
C TYR A 371 -5.87 -17.58 28.55
N ILE A 372 -5.51 -16.50 27.84
CA ILE A 372 -4.12 -16.16 27.54
C ILE A 372 -3.42 -15.83 28.86
N ASP A 373 -2.40 -16.61 29.22
CA ASP A 373 -1.63 -16.39 30.44
C ASP A 373 -0.35 -15.58 30.20
N LEU A 374 0.45 -15.38 31.24
CA LEU A 374 1.71 -14.63 31.15
C LEU A 374 2.70 -15.29 30.17
N LEU A 375 2.73 -16.62 30.12
CA LEU A 375 3.62 -17.37 29.23
C LEU A 375 3.18 -17.20 27.77
N ASP A 376 1.88 -17.24 27.50
CA ASP A 376 1.33 -16.99 26.17
C ASP A 376 1.69 -15.57 25.67
N MET A 377 1.61 -14.57 26.55
CA MET A 377 2.01 -13.19 26.23
C MET A 377 3.52 -13.09 25.94
N GLN A 378 4.37 -13.80 26.69
CA GLN A 378 5.81 -13.87 26.42
C GLN A 378 6.12 -14.53 25.08
N ILE A 379 5.37 -15.59 24.73
CA ILE A 379 5.51 -16.26 23.43
C ILE A 379 5.12 -15.30 22.30
N LEU A 380 4.00 -14.59 22.43
CA LEU A 380 3.55 -13.60 21.44
C LEU A 380 4.55 -12.45 21.27
N GLU A 381 5.12 -11.95 22.36
CA GLU A 381 6.15 -10.91 22.33
C GLU A 381 7.42 -11.39 21.60
N LEU A 382 7.88 -12.60 21.88
CA LEU A 382 9.01 -13.21 21.18
C LEU A 382 8.70 -13.44 19.70
N MET A 383 7.48 -13.88 19.36
CA MET A 383 7.05 -14.04 17.96
C MET A 383 7.02 -12.70 17.21
N GLN A 384 6.55 -11.61 17.82
CA GLN A 384 6.58 -10.27 17.24
C GLN A 384 8.02 -9.75 17.03
N GLN A 385 8.95 -10.11 17.91
CA GLN A 385 10.37 -9.81 17.75
C GLN A 385 11.04 -10.64 16.65
N GLY A 386 10.32 -11.60 16.06
CA GLY A 386 10.81 -12.46 14.99
C GLY A 386 11.77 -13.52 15.54
N ILE A 387 11.24 -14.57 16.17
CA ILE A 387 12.06 -15.75 16.47
C ILE A 387 12.45 -16.42 15.15
N GLY A 388 13.63 -16.07 14.62
CA GLY A 388 14.38 -16.96 13.76
C GLY A 388 14.92 -18.09 14.61
N SER A 389 14.61 -19.35 14.27
CA SER A 389 15.28 -20.49 14.89
C SER A 389 16.79 -20.36 14.70
N THR A 390 17.54 -20.24 15.79
CA THR A 390 18.98 -20.54 15.80
C THR A 390 19.23 -22.00 15.53
#